data_AF-A0A962WEJ8-F1
#
_entry.id   AF-A0A962WEJ8-F1
#
_cell.length_a   1.000
_cell.length_b   1.000
_cell.length_c   1.000
_cell.angle_alpha   90.00
_cell.angle_beta   90.00
_cell.angle_gamma   90.00
#
_symmetry.space_group_name_H-M   'P 1'
#
loop_
_entity.id
_entity.type
_entity.pdbx_description
1 polymer ?
#
loop_
_entity_poly.entity_id
_entity_poly.type
_entity_poly.pdbx_seq_one_letter_code
_entity_poly.pdbx_strand_id
1 'polypeptide(L)' 'QGLPVLKHMGFGHAVNITLGLPIVRTSVDHGTALDLAGSGRAEIGSLIAAIDQAIAMIPGDASRP' A
#
# COMPACT_ATOMS: atom_id res chain seq x y z
N GLN A 1 -7.56 6.25 -17.17
CA GLN A 1 -6.48 6.06 -18.17
C GLN A 1 -5.06 6.03 -17.55
N GLY A 2 -4.84 6.28 -16.25
CA GLY A 2 -3.49 6.31 -15.64
C GLY A 2 -3.00 5.02 -14.96
N LEU A 3 -3.86 4.04 -14.72
CA LEU A 3 -3.53 2.82 -13.95
C LEU A 3 -2.49 1.89 -14.61
N PRO A 4 -2.47 1.70 -15.95
CA PRO A 4 -1.47 0.85 -16.61
C PRO A 4 -0.04 1.38 -16.47
N VAL A 5 0.14 2.70 -16.51
CA VAL A 5 1.44 3.37 -16.41
C VAL A 5 1.97 3.30 -14.97
N LEU A 6 1.09 3.47 -13.98
CA LEU A 6 1.45 3.38 -12.56
C LEU A 6 1.89 1.96 -12.16
N LYS A 7 1.19 0.93 -12.66
CA LYS A 7 1.55 -0.48 -12.39
C LYS A 7 2.88 -0.87 -13.04
N HIS A 8 3.24 -0.31 -14.20
CA HIS A 8 4.50 -0.65 -14.88
C HIS A 8 5.75 -0.09 -14.17
N MET A 9 5.67 1.09 -13.55
CA MET A 9 6.80 1.71 -12.84
C MET A 9 6.95 1.28 -11.38
N GLY A 10 5.97 0.56 -10.81
CA GLY A 10 5.90 0.23 -9.38
C GLY A 10 5.54 -1.22 -9.08
N PHE A 11 5.91 -2.17 -9.95
CA PHE A 11 5.65 -3.60 -9.71
C PHE A 11 6.19 -4.02 -8.33
N GLY A 12 5.30 -4.49 -7.44
CA GLY A 12 5.61 -4.92 -6.07
C GLY A 12 5.54 -3.82 -5.00
N HIS A 13 5.47 -2.54 -5.35
CA HIS A 13 5.48 -1.44 -4.37
C HIS A 13 4.38 -0.38 -4.57
N ALA A 14 3.46 -0.60 -5.50
CA ALA A 14 2.29 0.27 -5.66
C ALA A 14 1.37 0.22 -4.42
N VAL A 15 0.83 1.39 -4.06
CA VAL A 15 -0.06 1.59 -2.91
C VAL A 15 -1.36 2.24 -3.38
N ASN A 16 -2.49 1.66 -2.97
CA ASN A 16 -3.81 2.23 -3.20
C ASN A 16 -4.20 3.15 -2.03
N ILE A 17 -4.31 4.46 -2.30
CA ILE A 17 -4.69 5.48 -1.32
C ILE A 17 -6.13 5.93 -1.58
N THR A 18 -6.97 5.98 -0.54
CA THR A 18 -8.32 6.55 -0.65
C THR A 18 -8.35 7.98 -0.12
N LEU A 19 -8.70 8.91 -0.99
CA LEU A 19 -8.87 10.32 -0.65
C LEU A 19 -10.33 10.61 -0.25
N GLY A 20 -10.53 11.62 0.60
CA GLY A 20 -11.85 12.09 1.02
C GLY A 20 -12.46 11.39 2.24
N LEU A 21 -11.78 10.40 2.83
CA LEU A 21 -12.17 9.83 4.12
C LEU A 21 -11.66 10.68 5.30
N PRO A 22 -12.34 10.66 6.46
CA PRO A 22 -11.88 11.36 7.66
C PRO A 22 -10.71 10.66 8.38
N ILE A 23 -10.12 9.63 7.76
CA ILE A 23 -9.00 8.85 8.27
C ILE A 23 -8.00 8.56 7.15
N VAL A 24 -6.73 8.32 7.50
CA VAL A 24 -5.74 7.79 6.57
C VAL A 24 -6.13 6.36 6.20
N ARG A 25 -6.27 6.09 4.89
CA ARG A 25 -6.57 4.74 4.37
C ARG A 25 -5.69 4.42 3.17
N THR A 26 -4.77 3.49 3.37
CA THR A 26 -3.97 2.84 2.32
C THR A 26 -4.39 1.38 2.17
N SER A 27 -4.00 0.74 1.07
CA SER A 27 -4.26 -0.67 0.80
C SER A 27 -3.26 -1.21 -0.23
N VAL A 28 -3.10 -2.54 -0.26
CA VAL A 28 -2.31 -3.24 -1.28
C VAL A 28 -2.86 -3.01 -2.69
N ASP A 29 -2.01 -3.19 -3.70
CA ASP A 29 -2.37 -3.08 -5.14
C ASP A 29 -2.65 -4.43 -5.82
N HIS A 30 -2.79 -5.49 -5.04
CA HIS A 30 -3.14 -6.83 -5.50
C HIS A 30 -4.46 -7.34 -4.88
N GLY A 31 -5.01 -8.40 -5.48
CA GLY A 31 -6.17 -9.12 -4.96
C GLY A 31 -5.79 -10.15 -3.90
N THR A 32 -6.69 -11.10 -3.62
CA THR A 32 -6.53 -12.09 -2.54
C THR A 32 -5.49 -13.18 -2.82
N ALA A 33 -5.17 -13.46 -4.09
CA ALA A 33 -4.25 -14.54 -4.49
C ALA A 33 -4.50 -15.86 -3.73
N LEU A 34 -5.74 -16.37 -3.79
CA LEU A 34 -6.17 -17.55 -3.02
C LEU A 34 -5.33 -18.80 -3.31
N ASP A 35 -4.82 -18.93 -4.51
CA ASP A 35 -3.89 -19.98 -4.95
C ASP A 35 -2.54 -19.94 -4.22
N LEU A 36 -2.15 -18.78 -3.67
CA LEU A 36 -0.94 -18.60 -2.88
C LEU A 36 -1.19 -18.70 -1.37
N ALA A 37 -2.45 -18.79 -0.92
CA ALA A 37 -2.78 -18.84 0.50
C ALA A 37 -2.13 -20.06 1.18
N GLY A 38 -1.41 -19.84 2.28
CA GLY A 38 -0.70 -20.90 3.02
C GLY A 38 0.53 -21.48 2.33
N SER A 39 0.88 -21.01 1.12
CA SER A 39 2.02 -21.54 0.35
C SER A 39 3.38 -21.00 0.81
N GLY A 40 3.41 -19.89 1.56
CA GLY A 40 4.64 -19.16 1.89
C GLY A 40 5.27 -18.40 0.72
N ARG A 41 4.59 -18.33 -0.44
CA ARG A 41 5.10 -17.72 -1.68
C ARG A 41 4.50 -16.36 -2.01
N ALA A 42 3.67 -15.80 -1.11
CA ALA A 42 3.09 -14.48 -1.30
C ALA A 42 4.19 -13.40 -1.22
N GLU A 43 4.13 -12.44 -2.14
CA GLU A 43 4.99 -11.26 -2.13
C GLU A 43 4.39 -10.22 -1.17
N ILE A 44 5.22 -9.61 -0.32
CA ILE A 44 4.76 -8.73 0.78
C ILE A 44 5.09 -7.26 0.57
N GLY A 45 5.82 -6.91 -0.50
CA GLY A 45 6.30 -5.56 -0.79
C GLY A 45 5.20 -4.52 -0.87
N SER A 46 4.05 -4.87 -1.47
CA SER A 46 2.91 -3.94 -1.58
C SER A 46 2.25 -3.69 -0.22
N LEU A 47 2.24 -4.69 0.67
CA LEU A 47 1.72 -4.53 2.02
C LEU A 47 2.64 -3.64 2.86
N ILE A 48 3.95 -3.87 2.80
CA ILE A 48 4.95 -3.05 3.50
C ILE A 48 4.84 -1.60 3.01
N ALA A 49 4.86 -1.38 1.69
CA ALA A 49 4.74 -0.04 1.11
C ALA A 49 3.43 0.66 1.53
N ALA A 50 2.31 -0.07 1.62
CA ALA A 50 1.04 0.50 2.06
C ALA A 50 1.08 0.93 3.54
N ILE A 51 1.74 0.16 4.40
CA ILE A 51 1.92 0.50 5.82
C ILE A 51 2.83 1.72 5.96
N ASP A 52 3.99 1.71 5.30
CA ASP A 52 4.96 2.82 5.37
C ASP A 52 4.35 4.13 4.88
N GLN A 53 3.57 4.06 3.79
CA GLN A 53 2.86 5.22 3.26
C GLN A 53 1.80 5.74 4.25
N ALA A 54 1.08 4.85 4.95
CA ALA A 54 0.13 5.28 5.97
C ALA A 54 0.84 6.01 7.12
N ILE A 55 1.98 5.49 7.58
CA ILE A 55 2.79 6.12 8.64
C ILE A 55 3.28 7.50 8.19
N ALA A 56 3.77 7.64 6.96
CA ALA A 56 4.24 8.91 6.41
C ALA A 56 3.12 9.96 6.26
N MET A 57 1.87 9.52 6.10
CA MET A 57 0.70 10.41 6.00
C MET A 57 0.12 10.82 7.36
N ILE A 58 0.51 10.15 8.45
CA ILE A 58 0.15 10.58 9.80
C ILE A 58 0.92 11.88 10.08
N PRO A 59 0.24 12.99 10.41
CA PRO A 59 0.92 14.19 10.85
C PRO A 59 1.82 13.84 12.03
N GLY A 60 3.13 14.12 11.89
CA GLY A 60 4.06 13.92 12.98
C GLY A 60 3.57 14.64 14.21
N ASP A 61 3.45 13.91 15.32
CA ASP A 61 3.36 14.54 16.62
C ASP A 61 4.55 15.49 16.77
N ALA A 62 4.30 16.80 16.67
CA ALA A 62 5.28 17.86 16.84
C ALA A 62 5.89 17.89 18.26
N SER A 63 5.55 16.93 19.13
CA SER A 63 6.10 16.75 20.47
C SER A 63 7.17 15.66 20.61
N ARG A 64 7.63 15.02 19.52
CA ARG A 64 8.87 14.22 19.58
C ARG A 64 10.10 15.15 19.50
N PRO A 65 11.03 15.07 20.47
CA PRO A 65 12.13 16.02 20.64
C PRO A 65 13.15 16.02 19.49
#